data_AF-A0A087RZR4-F1
#
_entry.id   AF-A0A087RZR4-F1
#
_cell.length_a   1.000
_cell.length_b   1.000
_cell.length_c   1.000
_cell.angle_alpha   90.00
_cell.angle_beta   90.00
_cell.angle_gamma   90.00
#
_symmetry.space_group_name_H-M   'P 1'
#
loop_
_entity.id
_entity.type
_entity.pdbx_description
1 polymer ?
#
loop_
_entity_poly.entity_id
_entity_poly.type
_entity_poly.pdbx_seq_one_letter_code
_entity_poly.pdbx_strand_id
1 'polypeptide(L)'
;MENTPDDVSNIHNRFSLTLVNPSSHYFSLFVSLGVAVIISTTTLLEYLEASIEETWHVIPAVIVVLFLTQLLDTRFTKKKEYSKSLHSSLFANMLWAATVLLGLLASFVLGKETSLFFVTFGMFLFASFRIGIYTTTLGVNLKKAWAICFVQPLAMFAVLIPQDLWFQTLSDPMALFYGVSFMIIASVWSVLTDRAGRPGMESTHKTIQAYLASQKNDHTEAEEIMEERSSETKVATSQIRLSANKGDKEFRMVLPEIHPGPYHPVGGSNIPYLIYKNLSSSAMVMHSISDHSLNLPSKNEVENYLKNLENSKVTEEGLQCTEPVTVQINKARVMGLLFGKNPLLFLSLSPHGMEDIPNYMKNDIEQYAKNRNYSKPLIVDCHNAMGEEISNEDGEDMLKAAKSCLDTLITKDSFPIEFGYANSDDMDVWTEDLGMGGLGIVCLKINEKKYFLGWADANNMENGVREKIIDIFVKKDLQLLEICTSDTHYAPVKARNRNGYYQLGLITSAEKLAKWFLEIAGNAESNTTTAKFEILENETKVKVMGQGIYEDYSKALDNSLKITKGFLIGGVIFFITSLFL
;
A
#
# COMPACT_ATOMS: atom_id res chain seq x y z
N MET A 1 11.22 19.91 -17.55
CA MET A 1 11.03 19.93 -16.09
C MET A 1 11.21 18.49 -15.66
N GLU A 2 12.18 18.19 -14.80
CA GLU A 2 12.29 16.84 -14.23
C GLU A 2 10.98 16.55 -13.48
N ASN A 3 10.30 15.47 -13.85
CA ASN A 3 9.06 15.04 -13.20
C ASN A 3 9.37 14.78 -11.73
N THR A 4 8.94 15.69 -10.86
CA THR A 4 8.76 15.37 -9.44
C THR A 4 7.72 14.25 -9.40
N PRO A 5 8.05 13.06 -8.84
CA PRO A 5 7.08 11.98 -8.73
C PRO A 5 5.86 12.47 -7.94
N ASP A 6 4.66 12.03 -8.33
CA ASP A 6 3.45 12.23 -7.55
C ASP A 6 3.66 11.80 -6.09
N ASP A 7 2.96 12.45 -5.15
CA ASP A 7 3.15 12.26 -3.72
C ASP A 7 2.88 10.82 -3.28
N VAL A 8 1.96 10.11 -3.93
CA VAL A 8 1.71 8.68 -3.68
C VAL A 8 2.91 7.86 -4.13
N SER A 9 3.40 8.09 -5.35
CA SER A 9 4.62 7.45 -5.86
C SER A 9 5.84 7.73 -4.99
N ASN A 10 6.00 8.95 -4.45
CA ASN A 10 7.08 9.28 -3.52
C ASN A 10 6.97 8.49 -2.21
N ILE A 11 5.78 8.43 -1.62
CA ILE A 11 5.50 7.60 -0.43
C ILE A 11 5.87 6.13 -0.71
N HIS A 12 5.36 5.55 -1.79
CA HIS A 12 5.66 4.16 -2.17
C HIS A 12 7.16 3.92 -2.33
N ASN A 13 7.88 4.81 -3.01
CA ASN A 13 9.33 4.70 -3.17
C ASN A 13 10.08 4.69 -1.82
N ARG A 14 9.68 5.55 -0.88
CA ARG A 14 10.28 5.60 0.47
C ARG A 14 9.99 4.34 1.29
N PHE A 15 8.78 3.79 1.17
CA PHE A 15 8.38 2.58 1.90
C PHE A 15 8.80 1.27 1.22
N SER A 16 9.11 1.27 -0.08
CA SER A 16 9.54 0.09 -0.83
C SER A 16 10.73 -0.62 -0.18
N LEU A 17 11.66 0.14 0.42
CA LEU A 17 12.80 -0.40 1.16
C LEU A 17 12.40 -1.17 2.43
N THR A 18 11.27 -0.80 3.05
CA THR A 18 10.74 -1.50 4.23
C THR A 18 10.05 -2.81 3.88
N LEU A 19 9.59 -2.98 2.63
CA LEU A 19 8.96 -4.21 2.12
C LEU A 19 9.99 -5.33 1.84
N VAL A 20 11.29 -4.99 1.81
CA VAL A 20 12.37 -5.93 1.45
C VAL A 20 12.96 -6.66 2.68
N ASN A 21 12.60 -6.32 3.92
CA ASN A 21 13.27 -6.91 5.10
C ASN A 21 12.62 -8.23 5.59
N PRO A 22 13.37 -9.37 5.60
CA PRO A 22 12.83 -10.68 5.95
C PRO A 22 12.94 -11.07 7.43
N SER A 23 13.37 -10.20 8.36
CA SER A 23 13.73 -10.67 9.71
C SER A 23 12.54 -11.13 10.55
N SER A 24 12.51 -12.44 10.83
CA SER A 24 11.62 -13.07 11.83
C SER A 24 11.97 -12.57 13.24
N HIS A 25 10.98 -12.49 14.12
CA HIS A 25 11.21 -12.16 15.53
C HIS A 25 12.16 -13.16 16.24
N TYR A 26 12.21 -14.41 15.78
CA TYR A 26 13.19 -15.40 16.26
C TYR A 26 14.61 -15.04 15.88
N PHE A 27 14.83 -14.52 14.67
CA PHE A 27 16.14 -14.03 14.25
C PHE A 27 16.58 -12.89 15.17
N SER A 28 15.69 -11.93 15.43
CA SER A 28 15.99 -10.81 16.34
C SER A 28 16.32 -11.28 17.76
N LEU A 29 15.62 -12.29 18.26
CA LEU A 29 15.94 -12.90 19.55
C LEU A 29 17.33 -13.55 19.53
N PHE A 30 17.59 -14.51 18.64
CA PHE A 30 18.86 -15.26 18.63
C PHE A 30 20.08 -14.36 18.43
N VAL A 31 19.98 -13.37 17.54
CA VAL A 31 21.08 -12.42 17.33
C VAL A 31 21.27 -11.55 18.57
N SER A 32 20.21 -11.11 19.25
CA SER A 32 20.34 -10.36 20.50
C SER A 32 21.09 -11.15 21.57
N LEU A 33 20.81 -12.46 21.70
CA LEU A 33 21.51 -13.33 22.63
C LEU A 33 23.01 -13.45 22.29
N GLY A 34 23.34 -13.64 21.00
CA GLY A 34 24.73 -13.69 20.55
C GLY A 34 25.48 -12.36 20.77
N VAL A 35 24.82 -11.23 20.54
CA VAL A 35 25.39 -9.91 20.79
C VAL A 35 25.61 -9.66 22.29
N ALA A 36 24.74 -10.13 23.16
CA ALA A 36 24.95 -10.07 24.61
C ALA A 36 26.19 -10.86 25.04
N VAL A 37 26.46 -12.04 24.45
CA VAL A 37 27.70 -12.79 24.70
C VAL A 37 28.93 -11.94 24.33
N ILE A 38 28.89 -11.24 23.19
CA ILE A 38 29.98 -10.36 22.76
C ILE A 38 30.19 -9.25 23.78
N ILE A 39 29.14 -8.53 24.18
CA ILE A 39 29.21 -7.45 25.19
C ILE A 39 29.82 -7.99 26.49
N SER A 40 29.28 -9.10 27.01
CA SER A 40 29.73 -9.66 28.28
C SER A 40 31.17 -10.14 28.24
N THR A 41 31.53 -10.93 27.23
CA THR A 41 32.89 -11.49 27.10
C THR A 41 33.93 -10.38 26.94
N THR A 42 33.65 -9.41 26.08
CA THR A 42 34.54 -8.26 25.85
C THR A 42 34.71 -7.44 27.13
N THR A 43 33.63 -7.21 27.87
CA THR A 43 33.68 -6.43 29.12
C THR A 43 34.46 -7.16 30.21
N LEU A 44 34.21 -8.45 30.42
CA LEU A 44 34.85 -9.23 31.47
C LEU A 44 36.36 -9.42 31.21
N LEU A 45 36.75 -9.73 29.97
CA LEU A 45 38.13 -10.07 29.65
C LEU A 45 39.01 -8.85 29.37
N GLU A 46 38.50 -7.84 28.66
CA GLU A 46 39.32 -6.74 28.15
C GLU A 46 39.20 -5.46 28.98
N TYR A 47 38.04 -5.23 29.62
CA TYR A 47 37.81 -4.04 30.44
C TYR A 47 37.95 -4.27 31.94
N LEU A 48 37.63 -5.48 32.41
CA LEU A 48 37.77 -5.86 33.81
C LEU A 48 38.98 -6.77 34.07
N GLU A 49 39.64 -7.24 33.01
CA GLU A 49 40.79 -8.17 33.06
C GLU A 49 40.53 -9.40 33.96
N ALA A 50 39.27 -9.84 34.01
CA ALA A 50 38.82 -10.88 34.91
C ALA A 50 39.15 -12.29 34.39
N SER A 51 39.44 -13.21 35.32
CA SER A 51 39.63 -14.63 34.96
C SER A 51 38.33 -15.25 34.48
N ILE A 52 38.40 -16.02 33.39
CA ILE A 52 37.27 -16.80 32.86
C ILE A 52 36.74 -17.77 33.91
N GLU A 53 37.63 -18.39 34.69
CA GLU A 53 37.25 -19.38 35.71
C GLU A 53 36.35 -18.78 36.79
N GLU A 54 36.53 -17.49 37.10
CA GLU A 54 35.78 -16.78 38.12
C GLU A 54 34.49 -16.16 37.56
N THR A 55 34.46 -15.79 36.27
CA THR A 55 33.40 -14.97 35.70
C THR A 55 32.52 -15.64 34.65
N TRP A 56 32.76 -16.92 34.30
CA TRP A 56 31.99 -17.64 33.28
C TRP A 56 30.48 -17.65 33.52
N HIS A 57 30.05 -17.64 34.79
CA HIS A 57 28.64 -17.67 35.20
C HIS A 57 27.90 -16.35 34.96
N VAL A 58 28.62 -15.24 34.75
CA VAL A 58 28.05 -13.91 34.47
C VAL A 58 27.42 -13.86 33.08
N ILE A 59 28.07 -14.48 32.07
CA ILE A 59 27.57 -14.51 30.69
C ILE A 59 26.16 -15.13 30.58
N PRO A 60 25.88 -16.35 31.08
CA PRO A 60 24.54 -16.91 31.05
C PRO A 60 23.55 -16.10 31.90
N ALA A 61 23.98 -15.46 32.99
CA ALA A 61 23.11 -14.58 33.78
C ALA A 61 22.68 -13.33 32.99
N VAL A 62 23.59 -12.69 32.26
CA VAL A 62 23.26 -11.54 31.37
C VAL A 62 22.29 -11.95 30.27
N ILE A 63 22.49 -13.13 29.65
CA ILE A 63 21.57 -13.70 28.64
C ILE A 63 20.16 -13.88 29.23
N VAL A 64 20.06 -14.45 30.44
CA VAL A 64 18.77 -14.65 31.13
C VAL A 64 18.10 -13.31 31.40
N VAL A 65 18.84 -12.30 31.88
CA VAL A 65 18.30 -10.96 32.11
C VAL A 65 17.84 -10.29 30.82
N LEU A 66 18.62 -10.38 29.75
CA LEU A 66 18.23 -9.89 28.43
C LEU A 66 16.89 -10.52 28.00
N PHE A 67 16.79 -11.85 28.07
CA PHE A 67 15.57 -12.58 27.70
C PHE A 67 14.36 -12.14 28.54
N LEU A 68 14.50 -12.08 29.87
CA LEU A 68 13.42 -11.68 30.77
C LEU A 68 12.97 -10.23 30.53
N THR A 69 13.91 -9.32 30.29
CA THR A 69 13.60 -7.91 30.02
C THR A 69 12.91 -7.72 28.67
N GLN A 70 13.27 -8.51 27.65
CA GLN A 70 12.54 -8.54 26.36
C GLN A 70 11.09 -9.01 26.53
N LEU A 71 10.82 -9.95 27.44
CA LEU A 71 9.44 -10.36 27.76
C LEU A 71 8.69 -9.23 28.47
N LEU A 72 9.34 -8.50 29.37
CA LEU A 72 8.75 -7.37 30.09
C LEU A 72 8.42 -6.19 29.18
N ASP A 73 9.24 -5.91 28.18
CA ASP A 73 9.05 -4.79 27.25
C ASP A 73 7.67 -4.82 26.56
N THR A 74 7.11 -6.01 26.32
CA THR A 74 5.76 -6.18 25.76
C THR A 74 4.68 -5.50 26.59
N ARG A 75 4.84 -5.42 27.91
CA ARG A 75 3.84 -4.86 28.83
C ARG A 75 3.74 -3.34 28.76
N PHE A 76 4.76 -2.68 28.20
CA PHE A 76 4.87 -1.22 28.20
C PHE A 76 4.57 -0.57 26.85
N THR A 77 4.30 -1.35 25.80
CA THR A 77 4.01 -0.85 24.45
C THR A 77 2.51 -0.76 24.20
N LYS A 78 2.05 0.27 23.47
CA LYS A 78 0.62 0.60 23.27
C LYS A 78 -0.22 -0.58 22.77
N LYS A 79 0.37 -1.48 21.97
CA LYS A 79 -0.30 -2.66 21.36
C LYS A 79 0.37 -3.99 21.68
N LYS A 80 1.18 -4.06 22.76
CA LYS A 80 1.92 -5.28 23.19
C LYS A 80 2.74 -5.92 22.07
N GLU A 81 3.43 -5.07 21.32
CA GLU A 81 4.15 -5.40 20.09
C GLU A 81 5.45 -6.17 20.38
N TYR A 82 5.36 -7.50 20.53
CA TYR A 82 6.51 -8.33 20.89
C TYR A 82 7.62 -8.32 19.84
N SER A 83 7.29 -8.54 18.57
CA SER A 83 8.28 -8.56 17.49
C SER A 83 9.07 -7.25 17.40
N LYS A 84 8.39 -6.09 17.42
CA LYS A 84 9.05 -4.79 17.31
C LYS A 84 9.92 -4.47 18.53
N SER A 85 9.47 -4.86 19.72
CA SER A 85 10.29 -4.77 20.94
C SER A 85 11.57 -5.60 20.82
N LEU A 86 11.50 -6.82 20.28
CA LEU A 86 12.67 -7.66 20.02
C LEU A 86 13.64 -7.03 19.01
N HIS A 87 13.13 -6.46 17.91
CA HIS A 87 13.98 -5.74 16.95
C HIS A 87 14.64 -4.51 17.59
N SER A 88 13.88 -3.73 18.37
CA SER A 88 14.41 -2.58 19.11
C SER A 88 15.53 -2.98 20.08
N SER A 89 15.33 -4.07 20.81
CA SER A 89 16.33 -4.66 21.71
C SER A 89 17.57 -5.14 20.93
N LEU A 90 17.40 -5.82 19.80
CA LEU A 90 18.50 -6.26 18.94
C LEU A 90 19.38 -5.09 18.50
N PHE A 91 18.80 -4.08 17.85
CA PHE A 91 19.57 -2.96 17.31
C PHE A 91 20.24 -2.14 18.42
N ALA A 92 19.59 -2.00 19.57
CA ALA A 92 20.18 -1.35 20.73
C ALA A 92 21.37 -2.14 21.29
N ASN A 93 21.26 -3.48 21.38
CA ASN A 93 22.36 -4.35 21.80
C ASN A 93 23.53 -4.27 20.82
N MET A 94 23.27 -4.26 19.51
CA MET A 94 24.33 -4.12 18.50
C MET A 94 25.07 -2.78 18.64
N LEU A 95 24.34 -1.70 18.95
CA LEU A 95 24.96 -0.40 19.22
C LEU A 95 25.83 -0.42 20.48
N TRP A 96 25.38 -1.09 21.54
CA TRP A 96 26.18 -1.27 22.75
C TRP A 96 27.45 -2.09 22.46
N ALA A 97 27.33 -3.23 21.78
CA ALA A 97 28.46 -4.04 21.37
C ALA A 97 29.46 -3.26 20.50
N ALA A 98 28.96 -2.51 19.51
CA ALA A 98 29.80 -1.66 18.68
C ALA A 98 30.55 -0.60 19.50
N THR A 99 29.90 -0.01 20.52
CA THR A 99 30.53 0.99 21.39
C THR A 99 31.68 0.38 22.21
N VAL A 100 31.47 -0.81 22.77
CA VAL A 100 32.49 -1.54 23.55
C VAL A 100 33.64 -1.97 22.64
N LEU A 101 33.37 -2.52 21.45
CA LEU A 101 34.42 -2.95 20.51
C LEU A 101 35.22 -1.77 19.93
N LEU A 102 34.55 -0.66 19.61
CA LEU A 102 35.23 0.55 19.13
C LEU A 102 36.03 1.22 20.24
N GLY A 103 35.58 1.14 21.50
CA GLY A 103 36.35 1.57 22.65
C GLY A 103 37.67 0.81 22.78
N LEU A 104 37.66 -0.52 22.64
CA LEU A 104 38.89 -1.32 22.63
C LEU A 104 39.81 -0.98 21.47
N LEU A 105 39.23 -0.84 20.27
CA LEU A 105 40.00 -0.44 19.09
C LEU A 105 40.65 0.92 19.31
N ALA A 106 39.93 1.87 19.92
CA ALA A 106 40.45 3.18 20.24
C ALA A 106 41.57 3.13 21.29
N SER A 107 41.40 2.36 22.37
CA SER A 107 42.45 2.12 23.37
C SER A 107 43.72 1.55 22.73
N PHE A 108 43.57 0.55 21.86
CA PHE A 108 44.68 -0.06 21.13
C PHE A 108 45.38 0.93 20.18
N VAL A 109 44.63 1.64 19.33
CA VAL A 109 45.18 2.55 18.32
C VAL A 109 45.81 3.80 18.94
N LEU A 110 45.22 4.32 20.01
CA LEU A 110 45.68 5.54 20.70
C LEU A 110 46.69 5.26 21.81
N GLY A 111 46.98 3.99 22.12
CA GLY A 111 47.89 3.59 23.20
C GLY A 111 47.40 3.98 24.59
N LYS A 112 46.07 3.92 24.81
CA LYS A 112 45.42 4.24 26.08
C LYS A 112 44.98 2.97 26.81
N GLU A 113 44.87 3.06 28.13
CA GLU A 113 44.27 1.99 28.94
C GLU A 113 42.79 1.80 28.57
N THR A 114 42.28 0.58 28.75
CA THR A 114 40.87 0.30 28.57
C THR A 114 40.07 0.96 29.71
N SER A 115 38.90 1.50 29.39
CA SER A 115 38.09 2.26 30.34
C SER A 115 36.64 1.78 30.35
N LEU A 116 36.12 1.48 31.55
CA LEU A 116 34.72 1.14 31.77
C LEU A 116 33.74 2.24 31.33
N PHE A 117 34.25 3.45 31.03
CA PHE A 117 33.53 4.51 30.31
C PHE A 117 32.77 3.95 29.10
N PHE A 118 33.40 3.15 28.23
CA PHE A 118 32.77 2.67 26.99
C PHE A 118 31.62 1.68 27.26
N VAL A 119 31.67 0.95 28.38
CA VAL A 119 30.60 0.04 28.79
C VAL A 119 29.39 0.83 29.27
N THR A 120 29.60 1.80 30.19
CA THR A 120 28.53 2.69 30.69
C THR A 120 27.98 3.58 29.57
N PHE A 121 28.84 4.12 28.71
CA PHE A 121 28.44 4.93 27.57
C PHE A 121 27.60 4.12 26.56
N GLY A 122 28.00 2.88 26.27
CA GLY A 122 27.21 1.97 25.44
C GLY A 122 25.84 1.65 26.03
N MET A 123 25.73 1.52 27.37
CA MET A 123 24.45 1.40 28.09
C MET A 123 23.55 2.63 27.88
N PHE A 124 24.10 3.85 27.88
CA PHE A 124 23.34 5.07 27.58
C PHE A 124 22.94 5.17 26.10
N LEU A 125 23.81 4.79 25.17
CA LEU A 125 23.50 4.77 23.74
C LEU A 125 22.39 3.77 23.42
N PHE A 126 22.42 2.60 24.07
CA PHE A 126 21.34 1.63 24.02
C PHE A 126 20.00 2.27 24.38
N ALA A 127 19.93 2.94 25.54
CA ALA A 127 18.70 3.58 26.00
C ALA A 127 18.25 4.72 25.06
N SER A 128 19.21 5.54 24.60
CA SER A 128 18.97 6.67 23.69
C SER A 128 18.38 6.22 22.36
N PHE A 129 18.94 5.17 21.76
CA PHE A 129 18.41 4.60 20.51
C PHE A 129 16.99 4.06 20.70
N ARG A 130 16.74 3.36 21.81
CA ARG A 130 15.40 2.83 22.11
C ARG A 130 14.36 3.92 22.31
N ILE A 131 14.71 5.06 22.91
CA ILE A 131 13.77 6.20 23.04
C ILE A 131 13.18 6.56 21.68
N GLY A 132 14.03 6.66 20.66
CA GLY A 132 13.58 7.01 19.32
C GLY A 132 12.58 6.00 18.72
N ILE A 133 12.82 4.70 18.88
CA ILE A 133 11.89 3.66 18.42
C ILE A 133 10.60 3.66 19.23
N TYR A 134 10.71 3.81 20.56
CA TYR A 134 9.58 3.72 21.48
C TYR A 134 8.58 4.85 21.29
N THR A 135 9.07 6.07 21.03
CA THR A 135 8.21 7.23 20.76
C THR A 135 7.62 7.19 19.35
N THR A 136 8.42 6.82 18.34
CA THR A 136 7.97 6.84 16.93
C THR A 136 7.04 5.69 16.57
N THR A 137 7.41 4.45 16.90
CA THR A 137 6.73 3.24 16.40
C THR A 137 5.89 2.51 17.44
N LEU A 138 6.23 2.62 18.73
CA LEU A 138 5.55 1.89 19.81
C LEU A 138 4.59 2.76 20.63
N GLY A 139 4.46 4.05 20.30
CA GLY A 139 3.47 4.96 20.88
C GLY A 139 3.68 5.28 22.35
N VAL A 140 4.90 5.12 22.86
CA VAL A 140 5.23 5.43 24.25
C VAL A 140 5.58 6.91 24.37
N ASN A 141 4.92 7.63 25.28
CA ASN A 141 5.25 9.03 25.49
C ASN A 141 6.68 9.20 26.01
N LEU A 142 7.31 10.34 25.73
CA LEU A 142 8.73 10.56 26.01
C LEU A 142 9.11 10.36 27.50
N LYS A 143 8.24 10.78 28.43
CA LYS A 143 8.45 10.62 29.88
C LYS A 143 8.54 9.14 30.28
N LYS A 144 7.64 8.31 29.76
CA LYS A 144 7.66 6.86 29.98
C LYS A 144 8.82 6.19 29.24
N ALA A 145 9.13 6.66 28.02
CA ALA A 145 10.21 6.12 27.20
C ALA A 145 11.56 6.19 27.93
N TRP A 146 11.84 7.31 28.62
CA TRP A 146 13.03 7.44 29.47
C TRP A 146 13.13 6.31 30.51
N ALA A 147 12.06 6.04 31.27
CA ALA A 147 12.09 5.00 32.29
C ALA A 147 12.23 3.58 31.69
N ILE A 148 11.44 3.28 30.65
CA ILE A 148 11.37 1.93 30.07
C ILE A 148 12.67 1.56 29.35
N CYS A 149 13.26 2.49 28.61
CA CYS A 149 14.43 2.21 27.79
C CYS A 149 15.70 1.93 28.61
N PHE A 150 15.72 2.29 29.90
CA PHE A 150 16.81 1.95 30.83
C PHE A 150 16.66 0.60 31.53
N VAL A 151 15.46 0.02 31.61
CA VAL A 151 15.23 -1.21 32.38
C VAL A 151 16.15 -2.34 31.92
N GLN A 152 16.18 -2.60 30.61
CA GLN A 152 16.99 -3.67 30.03
C GLN A 152 18.50 -3.42 30.17
N PRO A 153 19.07 -2.30 29.69
CA PRO A 153 20.51 -2.12 29.70
C PRO A 153 21.05 -1.96 31.13
N LEU A 154 20.28 -1.38 32.06
CA LEU A 154 20.67 -1.28 33.47
C LEU A 154 20.64 -2.64 34.18
N ALA A 155 19.64 -3.48 33.90
CA ALA A 155 19.58 -4.83 34.47
C ALA A 155 20.74 -5.71 33.95
N MET A 156 21.07 -5.60 32.66
CA MET A 156 22.24 -6.27 32.09
C MET A 156 23.54 -5.74 32.70
N PHE A 157 23.68 -4.42 32.85
CA PHE A 157 24.82 -3.77 33.48
C PHE A 157 25.02 -4.23 34.94
N ALA A 158 23.93 -4.29 35.72
CA ALA A 158 23.99 -4.69 37.12
C ALA A 158 24.47 -6.15 37.31
N VAL A 159 24.20 -7.02 36.34
CA VAL A 159 24.75 -8.39 36.36
C VAL A 159 26.18 -8.43 35.83
N LEU A 160 26.49 -7.60 34.82
CA LEU A 160 27.78 -7.61 34.14
C LEU A 160 28.91 -6.97 34.96
N ILE A 161 28.62 -5.87 35.67
CA ILE A 161 29.62 -5.11 36.42
C ILE A 161 29.58 -5.50 37.91
N PRO A 162 30.73 -5.77 38.55
CA PRO A 162 30.81 -5.99 39.99
C PRO A 162 30.19 -4.85 40.81
N GLN A 163 29.49 -5.21 41.89
CA GLN A 163 28.68 -4.26 42.67
C GLN A 163 29.50 -3.11 43.28
N ASP A 164 30.73 -3.37 43.67
CA ASP A 164 31.68 -2.40 44.21
C ASP A 164 32.08 -1.33 43.18
N LEU A 165 32.04 -1.66 41.90
CA LEU A 165 32.35 -0.74 40.80
C LEU A 165 31.15 0.06 40.30
N TRP A 166 29.91 -0.26 40.71
CA TRP A 166 28.71 0.42 40.22
C TRP A 166 28.74 1.92 40.44
N PHE A 167 29.08 2.37 41.65
CA PHE A 167 29.09 3.80 41.95
C PHE A 167 30.14 4.53 41.11
N GLN A 168 31.37 4.00 41.04
CA GLN A 168 32.45 4.59 40.27
C GLN A 168 32.11 4.71 38.78
N THR A 169 31.57 3.64 38.18
CA THR A 169 31.28 3.58 36.74
C THR A 169 30.04 4.38 36.34
N LEU A 170 28.99 4.39 37.17
CA LEU A 170 27.76 5.15 36.90
C LEU A 170 27.88 6.64 37.24
N SER A 171 28.83 7.02 38.11
CA SER A 171 29.11 8.42 38.46
C SER A 171 30.24 9.05 37.64
N ASP A 172 30.83 8.31 36.69
CA ASP A 172 31.88 8.82 35.82
C ASP A 172 31.40 10.08 35.07
N PRO A 173 32.05 11.25 35.25
CA PRO A 173 31.58 12.51 34.69
C PRO A 173 31.51 12.50 33.15
N MET A 174 32.42 11.78 32.48
CA MET A 174 32.42 11.71 31.02
C MET A 174 31.30 10.80 30.52
N ALA A 175 31.09 9.64 31.15
CA ALA A 175 30.00 8.72 30.80
C ALA A 175 28.65 9.39 30.98
N LEU A 176 28.47 10.15 32.07
CA LEU A 176 27.27 10.95 32.30
C LEU A 176 27.14 12.07 31.26
N PHE A 177 28.20 12.82 30.97
CA PHE A 177 28.15 13.91 29.99
C PHE A 177 27.75 13.40 28.60
N TYR A 178 28.46 12.40 28.07
CA TYR A 178 28.15 11.83 26.75
C TYR A 178 26.80 11.11 26.76
N GLY A 179 26.55 10.27 27.77
CA GLY A 179 25.32 9.48 27.87
C GLY A 179 24.06 10.35 27.97
N VAL A 180 24.05 11.33 28.87
CA VAL A 180 22.91 12.26 29.01
C VAL A 180 22.76 13.12 27.76
N SER A 181 23.86 13.51 27.12
CA SER A 181 23.80 14.26 25.86
C SER A 181 23.09 13.46 24.76
N PHE A 182 23.41 12.17 24.58
CA PHE A 182 22.72 11.32 23.60
C PHE A 182 21.24 11.10 23.94
N MET A 183 20.90 11.01 25.23
CA MET A 183 19.51 10.91 25.68
C MET A 183 18.72 12.18 25.34
N ILE A 184 19.33 13.37 25.51
CA ILE A 184 18.76 14.65 25.11
C ILE A 184 18.64 14.72 23.59
N ILE A 185 19.68 14.34 22.84
CA ILE A 185 19.67 14.30 21.37
C ILE A 185 18.53 13.42 20.86
N ALA A 186 18.36 12.21 21.40
CA ALA A 186 17.27 11.30 21.03
C ALA A 186 15.88 11.89 21.37
N SER A 187 15.77 12.59 22.49
CA SER A 187 14.54 13.26 22.91
C SER A 187 14.19 14.43 21.99
N VAL A 188 15.17 15.27 21.64
CA VAL A 188 14.98 16.39 20.70
C VAL A 188 14.66 15.85 19.31
N TRP A 189 15.38 14.82 18.84
CA TRP A 189 15.09 14.14 17.58
C TRP A 189 13.65 13.64 17.54
N SER A 190 13.20 12.98 18.61
CA SER A 190 11.82 12.48 18.71
C SER A 190 10.81 13.62 18.61
N VAL A 191 11.02 14.74 19.30
CA VAL A 191 10.09 15.89 19.25
C VAL A 191 10.09 16.56 17.89
N LEU A 192 11.25 16.72 17.25
CA LEU A 192 11.36 17.36 15.94
C LEU A 192 10.76 16.49 14.83
N THR A 193 11.03 15.18 14.84
CA THR A 193 10.45 14.25 13.85
C THR A 193 8.96 14.08 14.03
N ASP A 194 8.42 14.12 15.26
CA ASP A 194 6.98 14.09 15.49
C ASP A 194 6.27 15.33 14.92
N ARG A 195 6.96 16.47 14.95
CA ARG A 195 6.47 17.75 14.42
C ARG A 195 6.80 17.98 12.94
N ALA A 196 7.43 17.02 12.27
CA ALA A 196 7.94 17.18 10.91
C ALA A 196 6.85 17.44 9.86
N GLY A 197 5.62 16.97 10.12
CA GLY A 197 4.47 17.18 9.25
C GLY A 197 3.67 18.46 9.49
N ARG A 198 4.02 19.30 10.48
CA ARG A 198 3.20 20.48 10.81
C ARG A 198 3.32 21.60 9.75
N PRO A 199 2.24 22.36 9.48
CA PRO A 199 0.90 22.26 10.08
C PRO A 199 -0.01 21.19 9.46
N GLY A 200 0.36 20.60 8.32
CA GLY A 200 -0.47 19.65 7.57
C GLY A 200 -0.82 18.35 8.31
N MET A 201 0.01 17.95 9.27
CA MET A 201 -0.23 16.82 10.16
C MET A 201 0.12 17.20 11.60
N GLU A 202 -0.78 16.86 12.55
CA GLU A 202 -0.58 17.18 13.97
C GLU A 202 0.65 16.48 14.56
N SER A 203 0.83 15.20 14.20
CA SER A 203 1.87 14.29 14.69
C SER A 203 2.24 13.25 13.62
N THR A 204 3.49 13.32 13.16
CA THR A 204 4.05 12.33 12.24
C THR A 204 4.19 10.96 12.91
N HIS A 205 4.45 10.90 14.22
CA HIS A 205 4.59 9.62 14.93
C HIS A 205 3.24 8.89 15.05
N LYS A 206 2.15 9.61 15.38
CA LYS A 206 0.80 9.02 15.41
C LYS A 206 0.44 8.38 14.07
N THR A 207 0.72 9.04 12.96
CA THR A 207 0.50 8.47 11.63
C THR A 207 1.30 7.20 11.40
N ILE A 208 2.60 7.20 11.69
CA ILE A 208 3.44 6.00 11.51
C ILE A 208 2.88 4.86 12.37
N GLN A 209 2.44 5.14 13.59
CA GLN A 209 1.82 4.15 14.47
C GLN A 209 0.50 3.61 13.91
N ALA A 210 -0.35 4.50 13.40
CA ALA A 210 -1.62 4.15 12.80
C ALA A 210 -1.43 3.26 11.55
N TYR A 211 -0.51 3.63 10.66
CA TYR A 211 -0.11 2.82 9.50
C TYR A 211 0.43 1.45 9.94
N LEU A 212 1.36 1.43 10.89
CA LEU A 212 1.94 0.17 11.36
C LEU A 212 0.92 -0.75 12.07
N ALA A 213 -0.15 -0.18 12.63
CA ALA A 213 -1.24 -0.94 13.22
C ALA A 213 -2.22 -1.47 12.16
N SER A 214 -2.53 -0.67 11.14
CA SER A 214 -3.44 -1.08 10.07
C SER A 214 -2.87 -2.26 9.26
N GLN A 215 -1.54 -2.36 9.16
CA GLN A 215 -0.85 -3.54 8.62
C GLN A 215 -1.11 -4.85 9.37
N LYS A 216 -1.71 -4.79 10.57
CA LYS A 216 -2.16 -5.93 11.39
C LYS A 216 -3.68 -5.96 11.57
N ASN A 217 -4.41 -5.36 10.63
CA ASN A 217 -5.86 -5.24 10.63
C ASN A 217 -6.45 -4.33 11.73
N ASP A 218 -5.64 -3.56 12.45
CA ASP A 218 -6.10 -2.52 13.39
C ASP A 218 -6.03 -1.14 12.72
N HIS A 219 -7.11 -0.78 12.04
CA HIS A 219 -7.20 0.37 11.13
C HIS A 219 -7.89 1.60 11.75
N THR A 220 -8.42 1.49 12.96
CA THR A 220 -9.23 2.56 13.61
C THR A 220 -8.48 3.90 13.67
N GLU A 221 -7.25 3.90 14.18
CA GLU A 221 -6.46 5.14 14.29
C GLU A 221 -6.08 5.70 12.90
N ALA A 222 -5.94 4.86 11.88
CA ALA A 222 -5.61 5.31 10.53
C ALA A 222 -6.82 6.00 9.88
N GLU A 223 -8.00 5.39 10.02
CA GLU A 223 -9.26 5.94 9.52
C GLU A 223 -9.65 7.23 10.24
N GLU A 224 -9.46 7.32 11.56
CA GLU A 224 -9.69 8.56 12.33
C GLU A 224 -8.84 9.73 11.78
N ILE A 225 -7.53 9.50 11.59
CA ILE A 225 -6.62 10.54 11.07
C ILE A 225 -6.99 10.95 9.64
N MET A 226 -7.40 9.99 8.81
CA MET A 226 -7.82 10.28 7.43
C MET A 226 -9.15 11.05 7.41
N GLU A 227 -10.14 10.60 8.18
CA GLU A 227 -11.46 11.25 8.26
C GLU A 227 -11.41 12.68 8.79
N GLU A 228 -10.53 12.98 9.75
CA GLU A 228 -10.33 14.34 10.29
C GLU A 228 -9.87 15.33 9.21
N ARG A 229 -9.19 14.83 8.18
CA ARG A 229 -8.64 15.62 7.08
C ARG A 229 -9.43 15.50 5.78
N SER A 230 -10.40 14.58 5.74
CA SER A 230 -11.30 14.41 4.60
C SER A 230 -12.33 15.52 4.50
N SER A 231 -12.85 15.70 3.29
CA SER A 231 -13.91 16.66 3.00
C SER A 231 -15.14 15.97 2.43
N GLU A 232 -16.32 16.43 2.80
CA GLU A 232 -17.56 15.90 2.27
C GLU A 232 -17.77 16.39 0.83
N THR A 233 -17.99 15.45 -0.09
CA THR A 233 -18.29 15.73 -1.49
C THR A 233 -19.42 14.83 -1.96
N LYS A 234 -19.85 15.05 -3.20
CA LYS A 234 -20.76 14.16 -3.90
C LYS A 234 -20.00 13.38 -4.95
N VAL A 235 -20.19 12.07 -4.94
CA VAL A 235 -19.54 11.17 -5.89
C VAL A 235 -20.60 10.46 -6.70
N ALA A 236 -20.41 10.47 -8.03
CA ALA A 236 -21.34 9.82 -8.93
C ALA A 236 -21.00 8.33 -9.13
N THR A 237 -22.03 7.54 -9.40
CA THR A 237 -21.89 6.16 -9.86
C THR A 237 -22.78 5.97 -11.06
N SER A 238 -22.17 5.62 -12.20
CA SER A 238 -22.91 5.23 -13.39
C SER A 238 -22.94 3.72 -13.54
N GLN A 239 -24.03 3.19 -14.09
CA GLN A 239 -24.16 1.75 -14.31
C GLN A 239 -24.86 1.47 -15.63
N ILE A 240 -24.44 0.41 -16.32
CA ILE A 240 -25.27 -0.26 -17.34
C ILE A 240 -25.81 -1.53 -16.69
N ARG A 241 -27.13 -1.60 -16.53
CA ARG A 241 -27.82 -2.82 -16.12
C ARG A 241 -28.39 -3.50 -17.34
N LEU A 242 -28.02 -4.76 -17.54
CA LEU A 242 -28.66 -5.66 -18.50
C LEU A 242 -29.56 -6.60 -17.72
N SER A 243 -30.85 -6.60 -18.04
CA SER A 243 -31.83 -7.49 -17.42
C SER A 243 -32.56 -8.30 -18.48
N ALA A 244 -32.87 -9.56 -18.14
CA ALA A 244 -33.77 -10.36 -18.96
C ALA A 244 -35.18 -9.77 -18.90
N ASN A 245 -35.97 -9.93 -19.97
CA ASN A 245 -37.36 -9.43 -20.01
C ASN A 245 -38.26 -9.95 -18.87
N LYS A 246 -37.92 -11.09 -18.26
CA LYS A 246 -38.65 -11.67 -17.12
C LYS A 246 -38.09 -11.24 -15.75
N GLY A 247 -36.98 -10.50 -15.71
CA GLY A 247 -36.34 -9.99 -14.49
C GLY A 247 -35.62 -11.04 -13.64
N ASP A 248 -35.50 -12.28 -14.13
CA ASP A 248 -34.89 -13.42 -13.46
C ASP A 248 -33.36 -13.45 -13.56
N LYS A 249 -32.80 -12.75 -14.55
CA LYS A 249 -31.36 -12.60 -14.74
C LYS A 249 -31.00 -11.13 -14.92
N GLU A 250 -29.98 -10.70 -14.21
CA GLU A 250 -29.48 -9.34 -14.23
C GLU A 250 -27.96 -9.35 -14.19
N PHE A 251 -27.32 -8.44 -14.93
CA PHE A 251 -25.90 -8.15 -14.88
C PHE A 251 -25.71 -6.63 -14.82
N ARG A 252 -24.69 -6.17 -14.09
CA ARG A 252 -24.33 -4.76 -14.04
C ARG A 252 -22.87 -4.50 -14.38
N MET A 253 -22.64 -3.55 -15.27
CA MET A 253 -21.34 -2.88 -15.36
C MET A 253 -21.42 -1.61 -14.51
N VAL A 254 -20.55 -1.48 -13.52
CA VAL A 254 -20.56 -0.37 -12.55
C VAL A 254 -19.30 0.46 -12.72
N LEU A 255 -19.47 1.78 -12.87
CA LEU A 255 -18.40 2.77 -13.00
C LEU A 255 -18.52 3.73 -11.80
N PRO A 256 -17.89 3.41 -10.66
CA PRO A 256 -17.86 4.29 -9.50
C PRO A 256 -16.83 5.40 -9.71
N GLU A 257 -17.19 6.67 -9.52
CA GLU A 257 -16.21 7.77 -9.49
C GLU A 257 -15.44 7.84 -8.16
N ILE A 258 -15.09 6.67 -7.62
CA ILE A 258 -14.30 6.49 -6.41
C ILE A 258 -13.08 5.70 -6.80
N HIS A 259 -11.91 6.19 -6.40
CA HIS A 259 -10.66 5.47 -6.55
C HIS A 259 -10.52 4.42 -5.44
N PRO A 260 -10.17 3.15 -5.76
CA PRO A 260 -9.84 2.15 -4.75
C PRO A 260 -8.67 2.60 -3.88
N GLY A 261 -8.81 2.61 -2.55
CA GLY A 261 -7.75 3.08 -1.67
C GLY A 261 -8.28 3.61 -0.35
N PRO A 262 -7.41 4.10 0.53
CA PRO A 262 -6.00 4.45 0.27
C PRO A 262 -5.07 3.24 0.15
N TYR A 263 -5.14 2.30 1.08
CA TYR A 263 -4.36 1.05 1.06
C TYR A 263 -5.04 -0.01 1.94
N HIS A 264 -4.89 -1.28 1.61
CA HIS A 264 -5.54 -2.35 2.37
C HIS A 264 -4.94 -2.50 3.79
N PRO A 265 -5.76 -2.61 4.87
CA PRO A 265 -7.23 -2.76 4.93
C PRO A 265 -8.01 -1.50 5.30
N VAL A 266 -7.45 -0.32 5.07
CA VAL A 266 -8.02 0.98 5.44
C VAL A 266 -8.98 1.46 4.35
N GLY A 267 -10.11 2.04 4.78
CA GLY A 267 -11.03 2.75 3.89
C GLY A 267 -11.55 1.92 2.72
N GLY A 268 -11.68 2.57 1.55
CA GLY A 268 -12.17 1.99 0.30
C GLY A 268 -11.18 1.10 -0.47
N SER A 269 -10.10 0.61 0.15
CA SER A 269 -9.05 -0.17 -0.51
C SER A 269 -9.52 -1.42 -1.24
N ASN A 270 -10.63 -2.02 -0.81
CA ASN A 270 -11.26 -3.18 -1.44
C ASN A 270 -12.66 -2.86 -1.98
N ILE A 271 -12.93 -1.59 -2.31
CA ILE A 271 -14.26 -1.15 -2.75
C ILE A 271 -14.76 -1.91 -4.00
N PRO A 272 -13.94 -2.31 -4.99
CA PRO A 272 -14.47 -3.04 -6.15
C PRO A 272 -15.10 -4.38 -5.76
N TYR A 273 -14.43 -5.17 -4.92
CA TYR A 273 -14.98 -6.42 -4.38
C TYR A 273 -16.27 -6.19 -3.58
N LEU A 274 -16.32 -5.13 -2.77
CA LEU A 274 -17.49 -4.85 -1.94
C LEU A 274 -18.70 -4.45 -2.79
N ILE A 275 -18.51 -3.66 -3.84
CA ILE A 275 -19.57 -3.36 -4.83
C ILE A 275 -20.00 -4.65 -5.55
N TYR A 276 -19.05 -5.46 -6.02
CA TYR A 276 -19.31 -6.73 -6.68
C TYR A 276 -20.18 -7.66 -5.82
N LYS A 277 -19.85 -7.82 -4.54
CA LYS A 277 -20.64 -8.64 -3.60
C LYS A 277 -21.98 -7.99 -3.23
N ASN A 278 -22.05 -6.67 -3.11
CA ASN A 278 -23.31 -5.96 -2.87
C ASN A 278 -24.32 -6.15 -4.02
N LEU A 279 -23.82 -6.48 -5.22
CA LEU A 279 -24.62 -6.79 -6.41
C LEU A 279 -24.70 -8.30 -6.69
N SER A 280 -24.66 -9.11 -5.63
CA SER A 280 -24.83 -10.58 -5.68
C SER A 280 -23.85 -11.27 -6.62
N SER A 281 -22.61 -10.79 -6.71
CA SER A 281 -21.59 -11.28 -7.65
C SER A 281 -21.99 -11.18 -9.14
N SER A 282 -23.05 -10.44 -9.48
CA SER A 282 -23.52 -10.29 -10.87
C SER A 282 -23.14 -8.94 -11.46
N ALA A 283 -21.85 -8.60 -11.32
CA ALA A 283 -21.33 -7.31 -11.75
C ALA A 283 -19.90 -7.37 -12.26
N MET A 284 -19.53 -6.38 -13.07
CA MET A 284 -18.15 -5.99 -13.33
C MET A 284 -17.97 -4.56 -12.82
N VAL A 285 -17.08 -4.38 -11.87
CA VAL A 285 -16.78 -3.07 -11.30
C VAL A 285 -15.57 -2.52 -12.03
N MET A 286 -15.84 -1.65 -12.99
CA MET A 286 -14.85 -1.08 -13.89
C MET A 286 -14.13 0.07 -13.20
N HIS A 287 -12.82 0.19 -13.43
CA HIS A 287 -12.10 1.39 -13.04
C HIS A 287 -12.61 2.57 -13.89
N SER A 288 -13.07 3.62 -13.22
CA SER A 288 -13.48 4.85 -13.88
C SER A 288 -12.40 5.89 -13.71
N ILE A 289 -12.39 6.91 -14.58
CA ILE A 289 -11.44 8.01 -14.47
C ILE A 289 -11.66 8.74 -13.14
N SER A 290 -10.80 8.42 -12.17
CA SER A 290 -10.79 8.89 -10.79
C SER A 290 -9.33 8.95 -10.33
N ASP A 291 -9.05 9.79 -9.34
CA ASP A 291 -7.72 9.89 -8.74
C ASP A 291 -7.81 9.64 -7.23
N HIS A 292 -6.65 9.55 -6.58
CA HIS A 292 -6.54 9.30 -5.14
C HIS A 292 -7.25 10.36 -4.27
N SER A 293 -7.64 11.52 -4.81
CA SER A 293 -8.44 12.50 -4.06
C SER A 293 -9.84 11.98 -3.73
N LEU A 294 -10.34 11.01 -4.50
CA LEU A 294 -11.66 10.40 -4.35
C LEU A 294 -11.62 9.11 -3.50
N ASN A 295 -10.49 8.80 -2.85
CA ASN A 295 -10.43 7.68 -1.91
C ASN A 295 -11.38 7.89 -0.72
N LEU A 296 -12.11 6.83 -0.35
CA LEU A 296 -12.92 6.80 0.86
C LEU A 296 -12.01 6.58 2.09
N PRO A 297 -12.08 7.46 3.11
CA PRO A 297 -11.14 7.43 4.23
C PRO A 297 -11.39 6.31 5.24
N SER A 298 -12.62 5.78 5.31
CA SER A 298 -13.00 4.80 6.34
C SER A 298 -14.04 3.80 5.85
N LYS A 299 -14.17 2.69 6.60
CA LYS A 299 -15.22 1.69 6.34
C LYS A 299 -16.64 2.22 6.54
N ASN A 300 -16.83 3.20 7.41
CA ASN A 300 -18.13 3.84 7.59
C ASN A 300 -18.57 4.57 6.31
N GLU A 301 -17.65 5.29 5.66
CA GLU A 301 -17.94 5.95 4.38
C GLU A 301 -18.14 4.93 3.24
N VAL A 302 -17.43 3.80 3.27
CA VAL A 302 -17.68 2.66 2.37
C VAL A 302 -19.09 2.10 2.56
N GLU A 303 -19.53 1.83 3.79
CA GLU A 303 -20.88 1.32 4.06
C GLU A 303 -21.96 2.33 3.66
N ASN A 304 -21.75 3.62 3.93
CA ASN A 304 -22.62 4.70 3.48
C ASN A 304 -22.77 4.70 1.95
N TYR A 305 -21.64 4.59 1.23
CA TYR A 305 -21.62 4.51 -0.23
C TYR A 305 -22.38 3.28 -0.75
N LEU A 306 -22.06 2.08 -0.26
CA LEU A 306 -22.68 0.84 -0.71
C LEU A 306 -24.20 0.84 -0.48
N LYS A 307 -24.65 1.29 0.69
CA LYS A 307 -26.08 1.43 0.99
C LYS A 307 -26.78 2.42 0.06
N ASN A 308 -26.09 3.48 -0.35
CA ASN A 308 -26.67 4.48 -1.21
C ASN A 308 -26.84 4.00 -2.67
N LEU A 309 -26.04 3.02 -3.13
CA LEU A 309 -26.17 2.43 -4.47
C LEU A 309 -27.56 1.85 -4.75
N GLU A 310 -28.30 1.42 -3.72
CA GLU A 310 -29.69 0.95 -3.85
C GLU A 310 -30.64 2.04 -4.38
N ASN A 311 -30.29 3.32 -4.23
CA ASN A 311 -31.10 4.47 -4.65
C ASN A 311 -30.83 4.92 -6.09
N SER A 312 -30.09 4.14 -6.86
CA SER A 312 -29.76 4.45 -8.26
C SER A 312 -31.02 4.64 -9.10
N LYS A 313 -31.05 5.67 -9.95
CA LYS A 313 -32.21 6.02 -10.79
C LYS A 313 -31.95 5.65 -12.23
N VAL A 314 -32.94 5.05 -12.89
CA VAL A 314 -32.91 4.80 -14.33
C VAL A 314 -33.08 6.14 -15.07
N THR A 315 -32.11 6.51 -15.90
CA THR A 315 -32.11 7.75 -16.69
C THR A 315 -32.43 7.51 -18.17
N GLU A 316 -32.06 6.34 -18.69
CA GLU A 316 -32.36 5.90 -20.04
C GLU A 316 -32.51 4.38 -20.08
N GLU A 317 -33.33 3.87 -20.98
CA GLU A 317 -33.52 2.43 -21.18
C GLU A 317 -33.77 2.10 -22.64
N GLY A 318 -33.48 0.86 -23.04
CA GLY A 318 -33.74 0.39 -24.39
C GLY A 318 -33.42 -1.09 -24.59
N LEU A 319 -33.56 -1.55 -25.83
CA LEU A 319 -33.41 -2.96 -26.20
C LEU A 319 -32.29 -3.20 -27.23
N GLN A 320 -31.62 -2.14 -27.66
CA GLN A 320 -30.68 -2.18 -28.78
C GLN A 320 -29.37 -1.46 -28.48
N CYS A 321 -28.27 -1.97 -29.01
CA CYS A 321 -26.99 -1.28 -29.05
C CYS A 321 -26.26 -1.53 -30.38
N THR A 322 -25.21 -0.75 -30.64
CA THR A 322 -24.39 -0.92 -31.84
C THR A 322 -23.46 -2.13 -31.71
N GLU A 323 -23.00 -2.67 -32.84
CA GLU A 323 -21.78 -3.48 -32.84
C GLU A 323 -20.59 -2.67 -32.28
N PRO A 324 -19.60 -3.32 -31.65
CA PRO A 324 -18.43 -2.65 -31.12
C PRO A 324 -17.59 -2.01 -32.23
N VAL A 325 -17.12 -0.80 -31.95
CA VAL A 325 -16.16 -0.06 -32.77
C VAL A 325 -14.81 -0.09 -32.07
N THR A 326 -13.73 -0.16 -32.84
CA THR A 326 -12.37 -0.05 -32.35
C THR A 326 -11.65 0.99 -33.18
N VAL A 327 -11.02 1.94 -32.51
CA VAL A 327 -10.11 2.92 -33.11
C VAL A 327 -8.76 2.80 -32.42
N GLN A 328 -7.69 2.78 -33.20
CA GLN A 328 -6.33 2.80 -32.70
C GLN A 328 -5.55 3.93 -33.38
N ILE A 329 -4.90 4.76 -32.57
CA ILE A 329 -4.01 5.83 -33.01
C ILE A 329 -2.69 5.62 -32.28
N ASN A 330 -1.64 5.29 -33.03
CA ASN A 330 -0.34 4.91 -32.49
C ASN A 330 -0.51 3.81 -31.40
N LYS A 331 -0.13 4.11 -30.15
CA LYS A 331 -0.25 3.20 -29.01
C LYS A 331 -1.65 3.18 -28.40
N ALA A 332 -2.43 4.26 -28.56
CA ALA A 332 -3.70 4.41 -27.89
C ALA A 332 -4.82 3.67 -28.62
N ARG A 333 -5.54 2.84 -27.86
CA ARG A 333 -6.65 2.03 -28.35
C ARG A 333 -7.92 2.42 -27.60
N VAL A 334 -8.98 2.70 -28.36
CA VAL A 334 -10.33 2.92 -27.83
C VAL A 334 -11.30 1.96 -28.48
N MET A 335 -11.96 1.15 -27.65
CA MET A 335 -13.09 0.32 -28.06
C MET A 335 -14.38 0.93 -27.51
N GLY A 336 -15.47 0.90 -28.27
CA GLY A 336 -16.74 1.40 -27.76
C GLY A 336 -17.98 0.75 -28.34
N LEU A 337 -19.06 0.84 -27.58
CA LEU A 337 -20.42 0.45 -27.94
C LEU A 337 -21.38 1.59 -27.62
N LEU A 338 -22.48 1.71 -28.33
CA LEU A 338 -23.48 2.75 -28.07
C LEU A 338 -24.80 2.13 -27.60
N PHE A 339 -25.19 2.43 -26.36
CA PHE A 339 -26.47 2.04 -25.76
C PHE A 339 -27.41 3.24 -25.77
N GLY A 340 -28.33 3.29 -26.73
CA GLY A 340 -29.18 4.47 -26.95
C GLY A 340 -28.32 5.70 -27.29
N LYS A 341 -28.26 6.67 -26.38
CA LYS A 341 -27.39 7.86 -26.48
C LYS A 341 -26.18 7.84 -25.54
N ASN A 342 -25.87 6.70 -24.94
CA ASN A 342 -24.82 6.56 -23.92
C ASN A 342 -23.69 5.68 -24.47
N PRO A 343 -22.61 6.28 -25.01
CA PRO A 343 -21.47 5.52 -25.48
C PRO A 343 -20.69 4.97 -24.29
N LEU A 344 -20.40 3.67 -24.32
CA LEU A 344 -19.46 3.00 -23.43
C LEU A 344 -18.12 2.93 -24.13
N LEU A 345 -17.07 3.50 -23.54
CA LEU A 345 -15.73 3.58 -24.10
C LEU A 345 -14.73 2.89 -23.17
N PHE A 346 -13.85 2.09 -23.74
CA PHE A 346 -12.76 1.40 -23.07
C PHE A 346 -11.45 1.94 -23.61
N LEU A 347 -10.68 2.60 -22.75
CA LEU A 347 -9.43 3.28 -23.10
C LEU A 347 -8.26 2.43 -22.60
N SER A 348 -7.30 2.14 -23.49
CA SER A 348 -6.14 1.32 -23.16
C SER A 348 -4.90 1.76 -23.94
N LEU A 349 -3.73 1.66 -23.30
CA LEU A 349 -2.41 1.73 -23.95
C LEU A 349 -1.75 0.34 -24.09
N SER A 350 -2.42 -0.75 -23.71
CA SER A 350 -1.85 -2.09 -23.73
C SER A 350 -1.31 -2.45 -25.13
N PRO A 351 -0.07 -2.99 -25.24
CA PRO A 351 0.82 -3.48 -24.16
C PRO A 351 1.90 -2.47 -23.71
N HIS A 352 1.69 -1.17 -23.89
CA HIS A 352 2.73 -0.14 -23.74
C HIS A 352 2.87 0.46 -22.34
N GLY A 353 2.06 0.00 -21.38
CA GLY A 353 2.02 0.53 -20.02
C GLY A 353 1.14 1.77 -19.89
N MET A 354 0.36 1.83 -18.80
CA MET A 354 -0.42 2.97 -18.33
C MET A 354 -0.72 2.80 -16.84
N GLU A 355 -0.67 3.92 -16.12
CA GLU A 355 -1.36 4.09 -14.84
C GLU A 355 -2.73 4.74 -15.08
N ASP A 356 -3.24 5.49 -14.11
CA ASP A 356 -4.55 6.15 -14.22
C ASP A 356 -4.64 7.15 -15.38
N ILE A 357 -5.78 7.14 -16.06
CA ILE A 357 -6.14 8.16 -17.04
C ILE A 357 -6.38 9.51 -16.32
N PRO A 358 -5.67 10.59 -16.70
CA PRO A 358 -5.87 11.91 -16.09
C PRO A 358 -7.28 12.51 -16.30
N ASN A 359 -7.76 13.22 -15.28
CA ASN A 359 -9.08 13.89 -15.27
C ASN A 359 -9.32 14.86 -16.43
N TYR A 360 -8.28 15.49 -16.99
CA TYR A 360 -8.45 16.38 -18.15
C TYR A 360 -9.00 15.63 -19.36
N MET A 361 -8.62 14.35 -19.55
CA MET A 361 -9.09 13.56 -20.68
C MET A 361 -10.57 13.22 -20.57
N LYS A 362 -11.03 12.87 -19.35
CA LYS A 362 -12.46 12.67 -19.05
C LYS A 362 -13.28 13.88 -19.48
N ASN A 363 -12.90 15.06 -18.99
CA ASN A 363 -13.60 16.32 -19.27
C ASN A 363 -13.66 16.61 -20.78
N ASP A 364 -12.55 16.37 -21.48
CA ASP A 364 -12.44 16.58 -22.93
C ASP A 364 -13.35 15.63 -23.73
N ILE A 365 -13.38 14.35 -23.34
CA ILE A 365 -14.22 13.32 -23.98
C ILE A 365 -15.70 13.61 -23.70
N GLU A 366 -16.07 13.95 -22.46
CA GLU A 366 -17.43 14.32 -22.07
C GLU A 366 -17.92 15.55 -22.83
N GLN A 367 -17.10 16.59 -22.91
CA GLN A 367 -17.44 17.80 -23.66
C GLN A 367 -17.64 17.50 -25.14
N TYR A 368 -16.76 16.68 -25.73
CA TYR A 368 -16.88 16.27 -27.13
C TYR A 368 -18.12 15.42 -27.38
N ALA A 369 -18.41 14.45 -26.51
CA ALA A 369 -19.59 13.60 -26.60
C ALA A 369 -20.88 14.43 -26.54
N LYS A 370 -20.93 15.41 -25.63
CA LYS A 370 -22.05 16.37 -25.52
C LYS A 370 -22.26 17.16 -26.82
N ASN A 371 -21.18 17.61 -27.47
CA ASN A 371 -21.26 18.32 -28.75
C ASN A 371 -21.79 17.43 -29.89
N ARG A 372 -21.72 16.10 -29.75
CA ARG A 372 -22.29 15.11 -30.68
C ARG A 372 -23.67 14.60 -30.26
N ASN A 373 -24.34 15.27 -29.31
CA ASN A 373 -25.66 14.93 -28.77
C ASN A 373 -25.75 13.55 -28.06
N TYR A 374 -24.63 13.05 -27.54
CA TYR A 374 -24.66 11.95 -26.58
C TYR A 374 -25.17 12.45 -25.23
N SER A 375 -25.87 11.57 -24.48
CA SER A 375 -26.42 11.87 -23.16
C SER A 375 -25.32 11.88 -22.10
N LYS A 376 -24.68 10.73 -21.86
CA LYS A 376 -23.54 10.60 -20.95
C LYS A 376 -22.58 9.50 -21.45
N PRO A 377 -21.30 9.82 -21.73
CA PRO A 377 -20.32 8.78 -22.01
C PRO A 377 -19.95 8.05 -20.72
N LEU A 378 -19.84 6.72 -20.81
CA LEU A 378 -19.35 5.85 -19.76
C LEU A 378 -17.92 5.47 -20.13
N ILE A 379 -16.94 6.05 -19.42
CA ILE A 379 -15.52 5.95 -19.79
C ILE A 379 -14.83 5.01 -18.79
N VAL A 380 -14.33 3.89 -19.32
CA VAL A 380 -13.61 2.88 -18.58
C VAL A 380 -12.12 3.07 -18.83
N ASP A 381 -11.38 3.25 -17.74
CA ASP A 381 -9.95 3.01 -17.71
C ASP A 381 -9.74 1.49 -17.66
N CYS A 382 -9.16 0.91 -18.72
CA CYS A 382 -8.97 -0.54 -18.73
C CYS A 382 -7.94 -1.00 -17.69
N HIS A 383 -7.01 -0.11 -17.32
CA HIS A 383 -5.94 -0.35 -16.34
C HIS A 383 -5.25 -1.71 -16.53
N ASN A 384 -5.00 -2.07 -17.79
CA ASN A 384 -4.67 -3.43 -18.23
C ASN A 384 -3.26 -3.55 -18.88
N ALA A 385 -2.36 -2.67 -18.47
CA ALA A 385 -0.98 -2.64 -18.94
C ALA A 385 -0.15 -1.90 -17.90
N MET A 386 0.59 -2.63 -17.07
CA MET A 386 1.43 -2.06 -16.01
C MET A 386 2.45 -1.08 -16.62
N GLY A 387 2.50 0.16 -16.13
CA GLY A 387 3.30 1.21 -16.77
C GLY A 387 3.66 2.38 -15.88
N GLU A 388 3.95 3.51 -16.52
CA GLU A 388 4.09 4.81 -15.85
C GLU A 388 2.87 5.68 -16.17
N GLU A 389 2.81 6.87 -15.59
CA GLU A 389 1.81 7.88 -15.94
C GLU A 389 1.76 8.13 -17.45
N ILE A 390 0.54 8.34 -17.97
CA ILE A 390 0.33 8.56 -19.39
C ILE A 390 1.05 9.85 -19.83
N SER A 391 1.94 9.71 -20.81
CA SER A 391 2.65 10.84 -21.39
C SER A 391 1.69 11.79 -22.11
N ASN A 392 2.05 13.08 -22.24
CA ASN A 392 1.22 14.04 -22.97
C ASN A 392 0.94 13.59 -24.42
N GLU A 393 1.93 12.96 -25.08
CA GLU A 393 1.79 12.47 -26.46
C GLU A 393 0.79 11.31 -26.54
N ASP A 394 0.96 10.28 -25.70
CA ASP A 394 0.04 9.14 -25.66
C ASP A 394 -1.37 9.58 -25.24
N GLY A 395 -1.46 10.60 -24.38
CA GLY A 395 -2.70 11.24 -23.96
C GLY A 395 -3.44 11.98 -25.08
N GLU A 396 -2.73 12.75 -25.91
CA GLU A 396 -3.31 13.38 -27.09
C GLU A 396 -3.82 12.34 -28.10
N ASP A 397 -3.09 11.25 -28.29
CA ASP A 397 -3.49 10.17 -29.19
C ASP A 397 -4.71 9.41 -28.66
N MET A 398 -4.80 9.19 -27.35
CA MET A 398 -5.99 8.63 -26.70
C MET A 398 -7.21 9.53 -26.89
N LEU A 399 -7.06 10.85 -26.73
CA LEU A 399 -8.14 11.80 -27.00
C LEU A 399 -8.59 11.77 -28.46
N LYS A 400 -7.67 11.73 -29.42
CA LYS A 400 -8.00 11.61 -30.85
C LYS A 400 -8.74 10.28 -31.12
N ALA A 401 -8.28 9.18 -30.54
CA ALA A 401 -8.88 7.86 -30.72
C ALA A 401 -10.30 7.80 -30.12
N ALA A 402 -10.50 8.36 -28.93
CA ALA A 402 -11.81 8.46 -28.28
C ALA A 402 -12.80 9.31 -29.10
N LYS A 403 -12.36 10.49 -29.56
CA LYS A 403 -13.17 11.39 -30.41
C LYS A 403 -13.56 10.72 -31.73
N SER A 404 -12.62 10.01 -32.37
CA SER A 404 -12.89 9.24 -33.60
C SER A 404 -13.81 8.03 -33.37
N CYS A 405 -13.70 7.36 -32.22
CA CYS A 405 -14.60 6.27 -31.85
C CYS A 405 -16.04 6.79 -31.68
N LEU A 406 -16.22 7.92 -30.97
CA LEU A 406 -17.51 8.59 -30.81
C LEU A 406 -18.13 9.00 -32.16
N ASP A 407 -17.33 9.53 -33.07
CA ASP A 407 -17.76 9.91 -34.43
C ASP A 407 -18.16 8.70 -35.28
N THR A 408 -17.54 7.55 -35.05
CA THR A 408 -17.88 6.34 -35.77
C THR A 408 -19.16 5.71 -35.22
N LEU A 409 -19.32 5.67 -33.89
CA LEU A 409 -20.47 5.07 -33.22
C LEU A 409 -21.81 5.68 -33.64
N ILE A 410 -21.88 7.00 -33.83
CA ILE A 410 -23.13 7.68 -34.25
C ILE A 410 -23.60 7.27 -35.65
N THR A 411 -22.72 6.69 -36.47
CA THR A 411 -23.04 6.23 -37.83
C THR A 411 -23.40 4.75 -37.91
N LYS A 412 -23.30 4.02 -36.79
CA LYS A 412 -23.54 2.58 -36.75
C LYS A 412 -25.02 2.27 -36.54
N ASP A 413 -25.47 1.20 -37.19
CA ASP A 413 -26.79 0.63 -36.93
C ASP A 413 -26.84 -0.02 -35.55
N SER A 414 -28.02 0.03 -34.93
CA SER A 414 -28.30 -0.58 -33.64
C SER A 414 -29.12 -1.87 -33.81
N PHE A 415 -28.79 -2.89 -33.01
CA PHE A 415 -29.40 -4.21 -33.09
C PHE A 415 -29.88 -4.66 -31.71
N PRO A 416 -30.88 -5.56 -31.65
CA PRO A 416 -31.31 -6.17 -30.40
C PRO A 416 -30.15 -6.82 -29.64
N ILE A 417 -30.17 -6.69 -28.32
CA ILE A 417 -29.13 -7.21 -27.44
C ILE A 417 -29.60 -8.54 -26.86
N GLU A 418 -28.73 -9.55 -26.91
CA GLU A 418 -28.78 -10.67 -25.97
C GLU A 418 -27.52 -10.64 -25.10
N PHE A 419 -27.65 -11.02 -23.84
CA PHE A 419 -26.53 -11.04 -22.90
C PHE A 419 -26.49 -12.32 -22.09
N GLY A 420 -25.29 -12.75 -21.74
CA GLY A 420 -25.04 -13.71 -20.68
C GLY A 420 -23.82 -13.28 -19.88
N TYR A 421 -23.83 -13.54 -18.58
CA TYR A 421 -22.73 -13.24 -17.68
C TYR A 421 -22.40 -14.50 -16.86
N ALA A 422 -21.12 -14.68 -16.60
CA ALA A 422 -20.59 -15.68 -15.68
C ALA A 422 -19.33 -15.11 -15.00
N ASN A 423 -18.96 -15.72 -13.87
CA ASN A 423 -17.78 -15.36 -13.09
C ASN A 423 -17.08 -16.63 -12.58
N SER A 424 -16.01 -16.43 -11.82
CA SER A 424 -15.20 -17.51 -11.24
C SER A 424 -15.68 -18.01 -9.87
N ASP A 425 -16.83 -17.57 -9.33
CA ASP A 425 -17.26 -17.93 -7.96
C ASP A 425 -17.45 -19.46 -7.79
N ASP A 426 -17.86 -20.16 -8.85
CA ASP A 426 -18.06 -21.62 -8.86
C ASP A 426 -16.83 -22.41 -9.37
N MET A 427 -15.68 -21.74 -9.53
CA MET A 427 -14.44 -22.33 -10.04
C MET A 427 -13.34 -22.35 -8.97
N ASP A 428 -12.37 -23.27 -9.11
CA ASP A 428 -11.15 -23.27 -8.30
C ASP A 428 -10.12 -22.26 -8.87
N VAL A 429 -10.39 -20.97 -8.63
CA VAL A 429 -9.56 -19.85 -9.08
C VAL A 429 -8.97 -19.15 -7.86
N TRP A 430 -7.68 -19.36 -7.63
CA TRP A 430 -6.91 -18.61 -6.65
C TRP A 430 -5.47 -18.41 -7.14
N THR A 431 -4.94 -17.21 -6.92
CA THR A 431 -3.55 -16.85 -7.21
C THR A 431 -3.16 -15.57 -6.44
N GLU A 432 -1.86 -15.34 -6.30
CA GLU A 432 -1.29 -14.21 -5.57
C GLU A 432 -1.52 -12.85 -6.25
N ASP A 433 -1.81 -12.86 -7.56
CA ASP A 433 -2.03 -11.69 -8.43
C ASP A 433 -3.51 -11.46 -8.79
N LEU A 434 -4.45 -12.01 -8.00
CA LEU A 434 -5.89 -11.84 -8.19
C LEU A 434 -6.60 -11.53 -6.85
N GLY A 435 -7.45 -10.51 -6.88
CA GLY A 435 -8.27 -10.05 -5.77
C GLY A 435 -9.50 -10.92 -5.50
N MET A 436 -10.29 -10.51 -4.51
CA MET A 436 -11.40 -11.33 -3.98
C MET A 436 -12.59 -11.44 -4.94
N GLY A 437 -12.74 -10.51 -5.89
CA GLY A 437 -13.79 -10.53 -6.90
C GLY A 437 -13.54 -11.52 -8.04
N GLY A 438 -12.32 -12.05 -8.15
CA GLY A 438 -11.98 -13.08 -9.14
C GLY A 438 -12.06 -12.57 -10.58
N LEU A 439 -12.56 -13.42 -11.48
CA LEU A 439 -12.67 -13.14 -12.91
C LEU A 439 -14.14 -13.15 -13.34
N GLY A 440 -14.50 -12.33 -14.32
CA GLY A 440 -15.83 -12.28 -14.91
C GLY A 440 -15.80 -12.12 -16.43
N ILE A 441 -16.81 -12.66 -17.11
CA ILE A 441 -17.07 -12.40 -18.54
C ILE A 441 -18.54 -12.10 -18.79
N VAL A 442 -18.78 -11.04 -19.55
CA VAL A 442 -20.07 -10.80 -20.19
C VAL A 442 -19.96 -11.13 -21.68
N CYS A 443 -20.87 -11.97 -22.16
CA CYS A 443 -21.08 -12.27 -23.57
C CYS A 443 -22.26 -11.41 -24.07
N LEU A 444 -22.00 -10.53 -25.03
CA LEU A 444 -23.00 -9.75 -25.74
C LEU A 444 -23.19 -10.35 -27.13
N LYS A 445 -24.41 -10.78 -27.45
CA LYS A 445 -24.77 -11.17 -28.81
C LYS A 445 -25.55 -10.03 -29.47
N ILE A 446 -24.98 -9.49 -30.54
CA ILE A 446 -25.46 -8.32 -31.26
C ILE A 446 -25.33 -8.65 -32.75
N ASN A 447 -26.40 -8.50 -33.52
CA ASN A 447 -26.40 -8.81 -34.96
C ASN A 447 -25.88 -10.23 -35.28
N GLU A 448 -26.36 -11.23 -34.54
CA GLU A 448 -25.94 -12.65 -34.62
C GLU A 448 -24.46 -12.94 -34.33
N LYS A 449 -23.64 -11.94 -33.98
CA LYS A 449 -22.24 -12.10 -33.57
C LYS A 449 -22.12 -12.05 -32.05
N LYS A 450 -21.17 -12.81 -31.51
CA LYS A 450 -20.90 -12.91 -30.07
C LYS A 450 -19.62 -12.16 -29.74
N TYR A 451 -19.71 -11.27 -28.77
CA TYR A 451 -18.62 -10.44 -28.30
C TYR A 451 -18.45 -10.67 -26.79
N PHE A 452 -17.21 -10.90 -26.36
CA PHE A 452 -16.88 -11.14 -24.97
C PHE A 452 -16.14 -9.94 -24.40
N LEU A 453 -16.41 -9.59 -23.15
CA LEU A 453 -15.65 -8.61 -22.39
C LEU A 453 -15.19 -9.26 -21.10
N GLY A 454 -13.89 -9.25 -20.85
CA GLY A 454 -13.27 -9.80 -19.65
C GLY A 454 -13.08 -8.73 -18.57
N TRP A 455 -13.23 -9.17 -17.33
CA TRP A 455 -12.95 -8.37 -16.15
C TRP A 455 -12.18 -9.20 -15.12
N ALA A 456 -11.24 -8.58 -14.44
CA ALA A 456 -10.51 -9.17 -13.33
C ALA A 456 -10.49 -8.22 -12.14
N ASP A 457 -10.82 -8.72 -10.95
CA ASP A 457 -10.56 -7.97 -9.73
C ASP A 457 -9.06 -8.04 -9.41
N ALA A 458 -8.29 -7.15 -10.00
CA ALA A 458 -6.84 -7.02 -9.82
C ALA A 458 -6.48 -5.53 -9.90
N ASN A 459 -5.27 -5.18 -9.47
CA ASN A 459 -4.78 -3.81 -9.60
C ASN A 459 -4.56 -3.46 -11.09
N ASN A 460 -3.39 -3.78 -11.64
CA ASN A 460 -3.08 -3.66 -13.08
C ASN A 460 -2.81 -5.05 -13.70
N MET A 461 -2.42 -5.10 -14.98
CA MET A 461 -2.08 -6.32 -15.71
C MET A 461 -0.67 -6.26 -16.32
N GLU A 462 0.07 -7.36 -16.26
CA GLU A 462 1.40 -7.47 -16.87
C GLU A 462 1.34 -7.30 -18.40
N ASN A 463 2.27 -6.52 -18.97
CA ASN A 463 2.31 -6.22 -20.39
C ASN A 463 2.46 -7.50 -21.25
N GLY A 464 1.65 -7.61 -22.30
CA GLY A 464 1.64 -8.76 -23.20
C GLY A 464 0.73 -9.91 -22.76
N VAL A 465 0.19 -9.89 -21.53
CA VAL A 465 -0.75 -10.93 -21.05
C VAL A 465 -2.10 -10.79 -21.75
N ARG A 466 -2.62 -9.56 -21.85
CA ARG A 466 -3.87 -9.24 -22.54
C ARG A 466 -3.86 -9.71 -24.00
N GLU A 467 -2.78 -9.43 -24.73
CA GLU A 467 -2.58 -9.82 -26.13
C GLU A 467 -2.62 -11.34 -26.28
N LYS A 468 -1.87 -12.06 -25.44
CA LYS A 468 -1.82 -13.52 -25.46
C LYS A 468 -3.18 -14.16 -25.19
N ILE A 469 -3.96 -13.61 -24.26
CA ILE A 469 -5.31 -14.11 -23.96
C ILE A 469 -6.23 -13.87 -25.18
N ILE A 470 -6.20 -12.68 -25.77
CA ILE A 470 -6.99 -12.37 -26.97
C ILE A 470 -6.61 -13.28 -28.15
N ASP A 471 -5.33 -13.52 -28.39
CA ASP A 471 -4.86 -14.45 -29.42
C ASP A 471 -5.38 -15.87 -29.21
N ILE A 472 -5.50 -16.32 -27.95
CA ILE A 472 -6.07 -17.63 -27.61
C ILE A 472 -7.59 -17.66 -27.88
N PHE A 473 -8.31 -16.59 -27.56
CA PHE A 473 -9.74 -16.45 -27.90
C PHE A 473 -9.97 -16.47 -29.41
N VAL A 474 -9.16 -15.73 -30.18
CA VAL A 474 -9.23 -15.70 -31.65
C VAL A 474 -8.98 -17.09 -32.24
N LYS A 475 -8.03 -17.86 -31.71
CA LYS A 475 -7.79 -19.27 -32.13
C LYS A 475 -8.96 -20.21 -31.84
N LYS A 476 -9.94 -19.79 -31.03
CA LYS A 476 -11.17 -20.51 -30.72
C LYS A 476 -12.39 -19.93 -31.44
N ASP A 477 -12.18 -19.01 -32.38
CA ASP A 477 -13.24 -18.27 -33.08
C ASP A 477 -14.14 -17.46 -32.13
N LEU A 478 -13.61 -17.04 -30.98
CA LEU A 478 -14.28 -16.19 -30.01
C LEU A 478 -13.72 -14.77 -30.08
N GLN A 479 -14.61 -13.77 -30.08
CA GLN A 479 -14.22 -12.37 -30.17
C GLN A 479 -14.17 -11.71 -28.79
N LEU A 480 -13.03 -11.78 -28.12
CA LEU A 480 -12.76 -11.02 -26.89
C LEU A 480 -12.41 -9.58 -27.25
N LEU A 481 -13.23 -8.63 -26.80
CA LEU A 481 -13.09 -7.21 -27.11
C LEU A 481 -11.98 -6.55 -26.31
N GLU A 482 -11.98 -6.81 -25.00
CA GLU A 482 -11.04 -6.23 -24.03
C GLU A 482 -11.00 -7.04 -22.74
N ILE A 483 -9.94 -6.85 -21.95
CA ILE A 483 -9.84 -7.30 -20.54
C ILE A 483 -9.52 -6.08 -19.70
N CYS A 484 -10.39 -5.77 -18.73
CA CYS A 484 -10.19 -4.65 -17.80
C CYS A 484 -9.88 -5.19 -16.41
N THR A 485 -9.09 -4.45 -15.63
CA THR A 485 -8.94 -4.69 -14.20
C THR A 485 -9.78 -3.70 -13.40
N SER A 486 -9.94 -3.94 -12.10
CA SER A 486 -10.73 -3.11 -11.19
C SER A 486 -9.93 -2.03 -10.47
N ASP A 487 -8.60 -2.01 -10.66
CA ASP A 487 -7.64 -1.25 -9.87
C ASP A 487 -7.75 -1.54 -8.35
N THR A 488 -8.10 -2.77 -7.95
CA THR A 488 -8.21 -3.06 -6.51
C THR A 488 -6.87 -2.89 -5.79
N HIS A 489 -6.88 -2.19 -4.65
CA HIS A 489 -5.72 -2.07 -3.74
C HIS A 489 -5.66 -3.22 -2.72
N TYR A 490 -6.51 -4.24 -2.88
CA TYR A 490 -6.42 -5.49 -2.15
C TYR A 490 -5.44 -6.45 -2.83
N ALA A 491 -4.53 -7.01 -2.03
CA ALA A 491 -3.68 -8.12 -2.45
C ALA A 491 -3.87 -9.32 -1.50
N PRO A 492 -4.03 -10.55 -2.02
CA PRO A 492 -4.18 -11.74 -1.19
C PRO A 492 -2.91 -12.08 -0.41
N VAL A 493 -1.75 -11.62 -0.91
CA VAL A 493 -0.45 -11.78 -0.27
C VAL A 493 0.28 -10.44 -0.19
N LYS A 494 1.11 -10.27 0.85
CA LYS A 494 2.00 -9.11 0.95
C LYS A 494 3.19 -9.28 0.02
N ALA A 495 3.14 -8.67 -1.16
CA ALA A 495 4.25 -8.71 -2.11
C ALA A 495 5.46 -7.96 -1.56
N ARG A 496 6.65 -8.57 -1.74
CA ARG A 496 7.95 -7.98 -1.34
C ARG A 496 8.69 -7.44 -2.56
N ASN A 497 8.00 -6.60 -3.33
CA ASN A 497 8.55 -5.92 -4.49
C ASN A 497 8.38 -4.40 -4.34
N ARG A 498 8.78 -3.64 -5.36
CA ARG A 498 8.68 -2.17 -5.33
C ARG A 498 7.23 -1.67 -5.34
N ASN A 499 6.33 -2.38 -6.02
CA ASN A 499 4.93 -2.00 -6.21
C ASN A 499 4.09 -2.29 -4.94
N GLY A 500 4.48 -3.27 -4.14
CA GLY A 500 3.75 -3.71 -2.95
C GLY A 500 2.59 -4.67 -3.23
N TYR A 501 2.33 -4.99 -4.50
CA TYR A 501 1.37 -5.99 -4.97
C TYR A 501 1.93 -6.72 -6.21
N TYR A 502 1.23 -7.77 -6.67
CA TYR A 502 1.51 -8.42 -7.95
C TYR A 502 0.40 -8.08 -8.95
N GLN A 503 0.73 -7.40 -10.04
CA GLN A 503 -0.18 -7.17 -11.14
C GLN A 503 -0.59 -8.50 -11.80
N LEU A 504 -1.81 -8.55 -12.34
CA LEU A 504 -2.37 -9.77 -12.93
C LEU A 504 -1.49 -10.26 -14.07
N GLY A 505 -1.03 -11.51 -13.98
CA GLY A 505 -0.19 -12.09 -15.02
C GLY A 505 1.31 -12.05 -14.72
N LEU A 506 1.73 -11.41 -13.62
CA LEU A 506 3.11 -11.45 -13.14
C LEU A 506 3.45 -12.82 -12.53
N ILE A 507 2.50 -13.42 -11.80
CA ILE A 507 2.66 -14.75 -11.17
C ILE A 507 1.92 -15.81 -12.00
N THR A 508 0.70 -15.50 -12.44
CA THR A 508 -0.12 -16.42 -13.23
C THR A 508 0.22 -16.32 -14.71
N SER A 509 0.49 -17.43 -15.39
CA SER A 509 0.75 -17.36 -16.84
C SER A 509 -0.48 -16.96 -17.65
N ALA A 510 -0.26 -16.27 -18.77
CA ALA A 510 -1.32 -15.88 -19.70
C ALA A 510 -2.14 -17.08 -20.19
N GLU A 511 -1.54 -18.25 -20.38
CA GLU A 511 -2.23 -19.47 -20.80
C GLU A 511 -3.20 -19.98 -19.72
N LYS A 512 -2.80 -19.88 -18.45
CA LYS A 512 -3.66 -20.27 -17.32
C LYS A 512 -4.82 -19.30 -17.16
N LEU A 513 -4.57 -17.99 -17.25
CA LEU A 513 -5.60 -16.96 -17.28
C LEU A 513 -6.57 -17.16 -18.44
N ALA A 514 -6.05 -17.39 -19.66
CA ALA A 514 -6.87 -17.64 -20.84
C ALA A 514 -7.75 -18.89 -20.67
N LYS A 515 -7.24 -19.95 -20.04
CA LYS A 515 -8.06 -21.14 -19.74
C LYS A 515 -9.24 -20.82 -18.85
N TRP A 516 -9.02 -20.07 -17.75
CA TRP A 516 -10.09 -19.65 -16.87
C TRP A 516 -11.11 -18.75 -17.57
N PHE A 517 -10.62 -17.74 -18.31
CA PHE A 517 -11.50 -16.88 -19.09
C PHE A 517 -12.30 -17.66 -20.15
N LEU A 518 -11.72 -18.64 -20.85
CA LEU A 518 -12.46 -19.46 -21.82
C LEU A 518 -13.57 -20.28 -21.16
N GLU A 519 -13.34 -20.82 -19.96
CA GLU A 519 -14.35 -21.56 -19.21
C GLU A 519 -15.52 -20.65 -18.80
N ILE A 520 -15.21 -19.46 -18.27
CA ILE A 520 -16.21 -18.45 -17.92
C ILE A 520 -16.95 -17.96 -19.18
N ALA A 521 -16.26 -17.77 -20.31
CA ALA A 521 -16.85 -17.38 -21.58
C ALA A 521 -17.89 -18.41 -22.05
N GLY A 522 -17.57 -19.70 -21.95
CA GLY A 522 -18.49 -20.79 -22.29
C GLY A 522 -19.76 -20.76 -21.43
N ASN A 523 -19.62 -20.53 -20.12
CA ASN A 523 -20.75 -20.40 -19.20
C ASN A 523 -21.57 -19.12 -19.43
N ALA A 524 -20.93 -18.01 -19.80
CA ALA A 524 -21.60 -16.77 -20.16
C ALA A 524 -22.41 -16.95 -21.45
N GLU A 525 -21.81 -17.58 -22.47
CA GLU A 525 -22.44 -17.85 -23.76
C GLU A 525 -23.61 -18.83 -23.66
N SER A 526 -23.48 -19.92 -22.89
CA SER A 526 -24.54 -20.92 -22.76
C SER A 526 -25.81 -20.37 -22.09
N ASN A 527 -25.68 -19.26 -21.38
CA ASN A 527 -26.74 -18.64 -20.61
C ASN A 527 -27.20 -17.29 -21.21
N THR A 528 -27.02 -17.06 -22.52
CA THR A 528 -27.48 -15.83 -23.17
C THR A 528 -29.00 -15.72 -23.22
N THR A 529 -29.52 -14.52 -23.02
CA THR A 529 -30.96 -14.21 -23.11
C THR A 529 -31.16 -12.79 -23.64
N THR A 530 -32.34 -12.50 -24.20
CA THR A 530 -32.69 -11.13 -24.65
C THR A 530 -32.54 -10.13 -23.49
N ALA A 531 -31.87 -9.02 -23.77
CA ALA A 531 -31.54 -7.99 -22.79
C ALA A 531 -32.37 -6.73 -22.99
N LYS A 532 -32.88 -6.17 -21.89
CA LYS A 532 -33.16 -4.74 -21.75
C LYS A 532 -31.94 -4.09 -21.09
N PHE A 533 -31.43 -3.02 -21.68
CA PHE A 533 -30.44 -2.17 -21.02
C PHE A 533 -31.13 -1.02 -20.28
N GLU A 534 -30.56 -0.66 -19.13
CA GLU A 534 -30.90 0.54 -18.37
C GLU A 534 -29.61 1.24 -17.96
N ILE A 535 -29.58 2.56 -18.15
CA ILE A 535 -28.53 3.42 -17.60
C ILE A 535 -29.01 3.87 -16.24
N LEU A 536 -28.24 3.53 -15.20
CA LEU A 536 -28.52 3.99 -13.84
C LEU A 536 -27.50 5.00 -13.39
N GLU A 537 -27.98 6.04 -12.74
CA GLU A 537 -27.19 7.11 -12.17
C GLU A 537 -27.48 7.22 -10.68
N ASN A 538 -26.42 7.33 -9.90
CA ASN A 538 -26.50 7.59 -8.47
C ASN A 538 -25.53 8.71 -8.07
N GLU A 539 -25.87 9.44 -7.02
CA GLU A 539 -25.01 10.46 -6.43
C GLU A 539 -25.01 10.26 -4.92
N THR A 540 -23.85 9.90 -4.37
CA THR A 540 -23.69 9.66 -2.93
C THR A 540 -22.92 10.81 -2.30
N LYS A 541 -23.44 11.32 -1.18
CA LYS A 541 -22.72 12.26 -0.32
C LYS A 541 -21.85 11.47 0.68
N VAL A 542 -20.52 11.58 0.52
CA VAL A 542 -19.50 10.86 1.31
C VAL A 542 -18.33 11.79 1.60
N LYS A 543 -17.55 11.45 2.62
CA LYS A 543 -16.22 12.06 2.77
C LYS A 543 -15.22 11.41 1.81
N VAL A 544 -14.37 12.23 1.20
CA VAL A 544 -13.22 11.80 0.41
C VAL A 544 -11.93 12.42 0.93
N MET A 545 -10.80 11.77 0.69
CA MET A 545 -9.48 12.19 1.20
C MET A 545 -9.02 13.54 0.65
N GLY A 546 -9.33 13.88 -0.59
CA GLY A 546 -8.77 15.06 -1.26
C GLY A 546 -7.26 14.90 -1.54
N GLN A 547 -6.69 15.83 -2.32
CA GLN A 547 -5.27 15.76 -2.71
C GLN A 547 -4.31 16.03 -1.54
N GLY A 548 -4.67 16.96 -0.63
CA GLY A 548 -3.77 17.44 0.42
C GLY A 548 -3.35 16.40 1.47
N ILE A 549 -4.03 15.26 1.59
CA ILE A 549 -3.65 14.25 2.58
C ILE A 549 -2.32 13.59 2.21
N TYR A 550 -2.18 13.13 0.97
CA TYR A 550 -0.95 12.48 0.49
C TYR A 550 0.23 13.45 0.43
N GLU A 551 0.00 14.70 0.00
CA GLU A 551 1.08 15.69 -0.01
C GLU A 551 1.65 15.93 1.39
N ASP A 552 0.78 16.07 2.38
CA ASP A 552 1.21 16.32 3.76
C ASP A 552 1.92 15.10 4.35
N TYR A 553 1.49 13.88 4.00
CA TYR A 553 2.21 12.65 4.37
C TYR A 553 3.60 12.56 3.73
N SER A 554 3.69 12.81 2.42
CA SER A 554 4.93 12.85 1.64
C SER A 554 5.91 13.87 2.25
N LYS A 555 5.46 15.12 2.47
CA LYS A 555 6.24 16.18 3.12
C LYS A 555 6.69 15.81 4.53
N ALA A 556 5.81 15.23 5.35
CA ALA A 556 6.15 14.81 6.71
C ALA A 556 7.24 13.74 6.72
N LEU A 557 7.18 12.77 5.81
CA LEU A 557 8.17 11.71 5.68
C LEU A 557 9.53 12.26 5.24
N ASP A 558 9.55 13.10 4.20
CA ASP A 558 10.79 13.72 3.71
C ASP A 558 11.45 14.63 4.75
N ASN A 559 10.66 15.44 5.45
CA ASN A 559 11.15 16.27 6.56
C ASN A 559 11.72 15.42 7.70
N SER A 560 11.02 14.35 8.08
CA SER A 560 11.47 13.42 9.14
C SER A 560 12.79 12.74 8.76
N LEU A 561 12.93 12.30 7.50
CA LEU A 561 14.17 11.71 6.99
C LEU A 561 15.33 12.73 6.97
N LYS A 562 15.08 13.97 6.56
CA LYS A 562 16.07 15.05 6.56
C LYS A 562 16.56 15.37 7.98
N ILE A 563 15.64 15.49 8.95
CA ILE A 563 15.95 15.67 10.36
C ILE A 563 16.79 14.49 10.85
N THR A 564 16.35 13.27 10.58
CA THR A 564 17.04 12.04 10.98
C THR A 564 18.47 11.97 10.44
N LYS A 565 18.67 12.30 9.16
CA LYS A 565 20.01 12.36 8.55
C LYS A 565 20.92 13.35 9.26
N GLY A 566 20.43 14.55 9.59
CA GLY A 566 21.19 15.56 10.32
C GLY A 566 21.61 15.08 11.72
N PHE A 567 20.66 14.48 12.46
CA PHE A 567 20.91 13.93 13.79
C PHE A 567 21.88 12.74 13.76
N LEU A 568 21.80 11.86 12.76
CA LEU A 568 22.73 10.75 12.60
C LEU A 568 24.15 11.24 12.34
N ILE A 569 24.33 12.20 11.41
CA ILE A 569 25.67 12.75 11.13
C ILE A 569 26.25 13.43 12.37
N GLY A 570 25.48 14.31 13.03
CA GLY A 570 25.93 14.98 14.25
C GLY A 570 26.22 14.01 15.40
N GLY A 571 25.37 12.99 15.57
CA GLY A 571 25.54 11.93 16.56
C GLY A 571 26.79 11.09 16.32
N VAL A 572 27.09 10.73 15.06
CA VAL A 572 28.32 9.99 14.72
C VAL A 572 29.56 10.83 14.98
N ILE A 573 29.57 12.11 14.61
CA ILE A 573 30.69 13.01 14.91
C ILE A 573 30.91 13.12 16.43
N PHE A 574 29.83 13.31 17.20
CA PHE A 574 29.90 13.40 18.66
C PHE A 574 30.28 12.06 19.32
N PHE A 575 29.87 10.93 18.74
CA PHE A 575 30.34 9.61 19.17
C PHE A 575 31.85 9.47 18.95
N ILE A 576 32.37 9.88 17.80
CA ILE A 576 33.80 9.79 17.48
C ILE A 576 34.64 10.59 18.48
N THR A 577 34.18 11.75 18.97
CA THR A 577 34.94 12.51 19.97
C THR A 577 35.10 11.75 21.29
N SER A 578 34.15 10.87 21.64
CA SER A 578 34.25 10.03 22.83
C SER A 578 35.33 8.94 22.71
N LEU A 579 35.69 8.53 21.49
CA LEU A 579 36.76 7.54 21.27
C LEU A 579 38.15 8.09 21.61
N PHE A 580 38.30 9.41 21.70
CA PHE A 580 39.55 10.06 22.09
C PHE A 580 39.68 10.27 23.60
N LEU A 581 38.72 9.80 24.41
CA LEU A 581 38.83 9.84 25.88
C LEU A 581 39.85 8.86 26.42
#